data_AF-A0A7V0KQN8-F1
#
_entry.id   AF-A0A7V0KQN8-F1
#
_cell.length_a   1.000
_cell.length_b   1.000
_cell.length_c   1.000
_cell.angle_alpha   90.00
_cell.angle_beta   90.00
_cell.angle_gamma   90.00
#
_symmetry.space_group_name_H-M   'P 1'
#
loop_
_entity.id
_entity.type
_entity.pdbx_description
1 polymer ?
#
loop_
_entity_poly.entity_id
_entity_poly.type
_entity_poly.pdbx_seq_one_letter_code
_entity_poly.pdbx_strand_id
1 'polypeptide(L)'
;MVLLLVTVIGFAMMAFSALFVAISTHEARANQDLAWVQSTANRLRQWYSLNPLVLDGSTATLLPGAGKLGPRVMAAAGIKPYARSRVEVSGLQSTPSGVLRYRTITVWIPKPTARTGTGFSPAAAQAYATVSGLPIEQGMEAHSWRRLENLATRLEQWSASAEAVDGTHNTLLDYFEPPGCGVDNGAVPGLTCAANWTNASDMGFGLINDSSKGPGAAMGLGGGPWVNAWGGAIRVCNTPSSACSAVDQAPPFSMWLETTTPWGGTPLKLDAIQPFSG
;
A
#
# COMPACT_ATOMS: atom_id res chain seq x y z
N MET A 1 32.38 -38.96 60.16
CA MET A 1 32.11 -37.56 59.73
C MET A 1 32.56 -37.27 58.29
N VAL A 2 33.76 -37.64 57.86
CA VAL A 2 34.29 -37.32 56.51
C VAL A 2 33.42 -37.88 55.38
N LEU A 3 32.94 -39.13 55.48
CA LEU A 3 32.12 -39.77 54.45
C LEU A 3 30.77 -39.06 54.22
N LEU A 4 30.17 -38.52 55.29
CA LEU A 4 28.88 -37.83 55.26
C LEU A 4 29.00 -36.44 54.62
N LEU A 5 30.14 -35.78 54.82
CA LEU A 5 30.48 -34.50 54.21
C LEU A 5 30.67 -34.63 52.69
N VAL A 6 31.36 -35.69 52.25
CA VAL A 6 31.60 -35.97 50.82
C VAL A 6 30.29 -36.25 50.08
N THR A 7 29.36 -37.02 50.67
CA THR A 7 28.04 -37.26 50.08
C THR A 7 27.18 -36.01 49.97
N VAL A 8 27.21 -35.12 50.99
CA VAL A 8 26.43 -33.87 50.97
C VAL A 8 26.98 -32.90 49.93
N ILE A 9 28.31 -32.79 49.81
CA ILE A 9 28.96 -31.96 48.78
C ILE A 9 28.67 -32.50 47.38
N GLY A 10 28.72 -33.82 47.17
CA GLY A 10 28.39 -34.45 45.89
C GLY A 10 26.94 -34.24 45.46
N PHE A 11 25.98 -34.36 46.39
CA PHE A 11 24.57 -34.05 46.12
C PHE A 11 24.33 -32.56 45.85
N ALA A 12 24.98 -31.67 46.59
CA ALA A 12 24.90 -30.24 46.35
C ALA A 12 25.44 -29.89 44.96
N MET A 13 26.61 -30.40 44.57
CA MET A 13 27.17 -30.18 43.23
C MET A 13 26.25 -30.70 42.12
N MET A 14 25.68 -31.91 42.25
CA MET A 14 24.72 -32.44 41.27
C MET A 14 23.44 -31.59 41.18
N ALA A 15 22.91 -31.11 42.31
CA ALA A 15 21.75 -30.23 42.33
C ALA A 15 22.06 -28.87 41.66
N PHE A 16 23.23 -28.28 41.93
CA PHE A 16 23.68 -27.04 41.28
C PHE A 16 23.91 -27.22 39.77
N SER A 17 24.50 -28.33 39.33
CA SER A 17 24.67 -28.64 37.90
C SER A 17 23.32 -28.83 37.20
N ALA A 18 22.37 -29.54 37.82
CA ALA A 18 21.04 -29.72 37.27
C ALA A 18 20.26 -28.40 37.16
N LEU A 19 20.39 -27.52 38.16
CA LEU A 19 19.81 -26.17 38.13
C LEU A 19 20.43 -25.31 37.02
N PHE A 20 21.75 -25.34 36.86
CA PHE A 20 22.43 -24.58 35.81
C PHE A 20 22.06 -25.05 34.40
N VAL A 21 21.95 -26.37 34.18
CA VAL A 21 21.46 -26.95 32.93
C VAL A 21 19.99 -26.60 32.69
N ALA A 22 19.15 -26.63 33.72
CA ALA A 22 17.73 -26.24 33.60
C ALA A 22 17.56 -24.75 33.25
N ILE A 23 18.35 -23.87 33.88
CA ILE A 23 18.32 -22.41 33.61
C ILE A 23 18.83 -22.12 32.19
N SER A 24 20.00 -22.65 31.82
CA SER A 24 20.56 -22.43 30.48
C SER A 24 19.67 -22.98 29.35
N THR A 25 19.02 -24.13 29.55
CA THR A 25 18.06 -24.67 28.58
C THR A 25 16.77 -23.86 28.49
N HIS A 26 16.32 -23.26 29.60
CA HIS A 26 15.15 -22.37 29.60
C HIS A 26 15.45 -21.04 28.90
N GLU A 27 16.59 -20.41 29.18
CA GLU A 27 17.03 -19.18 28.50
C GLU A 27 17.25 -19.42 27.00
N ALA A 28 17.90 -20.52 26.62
CA ALA A 28 18.10 -20.88 25.22
C ALA A 28 16.77 -21.04 24.48
N ARG A 29 15.77 -21.69 25.11
CA ARG A 29 14.42 -21.82 24.54
C ARG A 29 13.70 -20.49 24.42
N ALA A 30 13.77 -19.64 25.44
CA ALA A 30 13.15 -18.31 25.40
C ALA A 30 13.74 -17.45 24.28
N ASN A 31 15.07 -17.49 24.10
CA ASN A 31 15.77 -16.79 23.03
C ASN A 31 15.41 -17.35 21.65
N GLN A 32 15.31 -18.68 21.51
CA GLN A 32 14.86 -19.32 20.27
C GLN A 32 13.42 -18.96 19.91
N ASP A 33 12.51 -18.96 20.90
CA ASP A 33 11.11 -18.58 20.74
C ASP A 33 11.00 -17.11 20.29
N LEU A 34 11.77 -16.20 20.91
CA LEU A 34 11.83 -14.79 20.52
C LEU A 34 12.37 -14.61 19.09
N ALA A 35 13.49 -15.26 18.77
CA ALA A 35 14.09 -15.19 17.44
C ALA A 35 13.14 -15.70 16.35
N TRP A 36 12.43 -16.80 16.62
CA TRP A 36 11.43 -17.34 15.70
C TRP A 36 10.28 -16.37 15.47
N VAL A 37 9.74 -15.78 16.54
CA VAL A 37 8.63 -14.82 16.45
C VAL A 37 9.04 -13.56 15.69
N GLN A 38 10.23 -13.02 15.95
CA GLN A 38 10.75 -11.83 15.24
C GLN A 38 10.99 -12.11 13.76
N SER A 39 11.62 -13.24 13.44
CA SER A 39 11.85 -13.67 12.05
C SER A 39 10.52 -13.85 11.31
N THR A 40 9.53 -14.49 11.96
CA THR A 40 8.18 -14.68 11.43
C THR A 40 7.48 -13.35 11.19
N ALA A 41 7.52 -12.42 12.15
CA ALA A 41 6.92 -11.09 11.99
C ALA A 41 7.56 -10.30 10.83
N ASN A 42 8.88 -10.41 10.63
CA ASN A 42 9.55 -9.75 9.51
C ASN A 42 9.10 -10.33 8.16
N ARG A 43 9.00 -11.66 8.05
CA ARG A 43 8.47 -12.32 6.84
C ARG A 43 7.01 -11.95 6.57
N LEU A 44 6.18 -11.90 7.62
CA LEU A 44 4.80 -11.45 7.51
C LEU A 44 4.69 -9.99 7.07
N ARG A 45 5.54 -9.10 7.61
CA ARG A 45 5.61 -7.69 7.19
C ARG A 45 5.93 -7.58 5.70
N GLN A 46 6.95 -8.31 5.24
CA GLN A 46 7.34 -8.31 3.83
C GLN A 46 6.22 -8.87 2.93
N TRP A 47 5.62 -9.99 3.31
CA TRP A 47 4.51 -10.57 2.57
C TRP A 47 3.32 -9.61 2.48
N TYR A 48 2.95 -8.98 3.60
CA TYR A 48 1.85 -8.04 3.68
C TYR A 48 2.11 -6.80 2.81
N SER A 49 3.34 -6.24 2.83
CA SER A 49 3.68 -5.11 1.96
C SER A 49 3.57 -5.41 0.46
N LEU A 50 3.72 -6.67 0.07
CA LEU A 50 3.56 -7.11 -1.33
C LEU A 50 2.11 -7.48 -1.67
N ASN A 51 1.27 -7.72 -0.67
CA ASN A 51 -0.09 -8.23 -0.83
C ASN A 51 -1.11 -7.47 0.05
N PRO A 52 -1.10 -6.13 0.13
CA PRO A 52 -1.96 -5.39 1.05
C PRO A 52 -3.45 -5.66 0.79
N LEU A 53 -3.84 -5.66 -0.49
CA LEU A 53 -5.21 -5.94 -0.91
C LEU A 53 -5.69 -7.36 -0.61
N VAL A 54 -4.78 -8.32 -0.51
CA VAL A 54 -5.15 -9.70 -0.18
C VAL A 54 -5.64 -9.79 1.26
N LEU A 55 -5.14 -8.92 2.16
CA LEU A 55 -5.49 -8.95 3.57
C LEU A 55 -6.52 -7.89 3.97
N ASP A 56 -6.45 -6.70 3.36
CA ASP A 56 -7.27 -5.55 3.73
C ASP A 56 -8.38 -5.22 2.73
N GLY A 57 -8.33 -5.81 1.53
CA GLY A 57 -9.41 -5.69 0.56
C GLY A 57 -10.69 -6.40 1.04
N SER A 58 -11.78 -6.20 0.28
CA SER A 58 -13.03 -6.95 0.45
C SER A 58 -12.85 -8.47 0.28
N THR A 59 -11.69 -8.89 -0.24
CA THR A 59 -11.29 -10.24 -0.60
C THR A 59 -10.40 -10.93 0.45
N ALA A 60 -10.27 -10.43 1.68
CA ALA A 60 -9.55 -11.13 2.76
C ALA A 60 -10.01 -12.59 2.97
N THR A 61 -11.24 -12.91 2.54
CA THR A 61 -11.85 -14.24 2.51
C THR A 61 -11.33 -15.16 1.40
N LEU A 62 -10.55 -14.67 0.42
CA LEU A 62 -10.07 -15.40 -0.77
C LEU A 62 -8.69 -16.05 -0.59
N LEU A 63 -8.00 -15.88 0.53
CA LEU A 63 -6.75 -16.60 0.79
C LEU A 63 -6.98 -18.12 0.67
N PRO A 64 -6.24 -18.89 -0.14
CA PRO A 64 -6.53 -20.30 -0.30
C PRO A 64 -6.54 -21.06 1.04
N GLY A 65 -7.48 -22.00 1.19
CA GLY A 65 -7.65 -22.83 2.40
C GLY A 65 -8.82 -22.44 3.31
N ALA A 66 -9.23 -23.36 4.18
CA ALA A 66 -10.31 -23.18 5.14
C ALA A 66 -9.77 -22.90 6.56
N GLY A 67 -10.60 -22.28 7.41
CA GLY A 67 -10.29 -22.03 8.83
C GLY A 67 -9.90 -20.59 9.14
N LYS A 68 -9.29 -20.40 10.33
CA LYS A 68 -8.92 -19.08 10.86
C LYS A 68 -7.96 -18.34 9.93
N LEU A 69 -8.08 -17.02 9.88
CA LEU A 69 -7.29 -16.17 8.98
C LEU A 69 -5.78 -16.24 9.25
N GLY A 70 -5.35 -16.28 10.52
CA GLY A 70 -3.93 -16.34 10.91
C GLY A 70 -3.16 -17.51 10.28
N PRO A 71 -3.60 -18.77 10.43
CA PRO A 71 -2.99 -19.91 9.74
C PRO A 71 -2.95 -19.80 8.21
N ARG A 72 -4.00 -19.24 7.59
CA ARG A 72 -4.04 -19.02 6.12
C ARG A 72 -3.01 -17.99 5.68
N VAL A 73 -2.84 -16.90 6.44
CA VAL A 73 -1.80 -15.88 6.20
C VAL A 73 -0.40 -16.47 6.36
N MET A 74 -0.17 -17.27 7.40
CA MET A 74 1.11 -17.98 7.59
C MET A 74 1.43 -18.89 6.41
N ALA A 75 0.45 -19.66 5.93
CA ALA A 75 0.61 -20.54 4.77
C ALA A 75 0.90 -19.73 3.49
N ALA A 76 0.17 -18.64 3.25
CA ALA A 76 0.38 -17.77 2.10
C ALA A 76 1.76 -17.08 2.12
N ALA A 77 2.28 -16.75 3.30
CA ALA A 77 3.64 -16.22 3.48
C ALA A 77 4.75 -17.33 3.46
N GLY A 78 4.38 -18.59 3.23
CA GLY A 78 5.30 -19.73 3.19
C GLY A 78 5.95 -20.04 4.54
N ILE A 79 5.30 -19.69 5.65
CA ILE A 79 5.83 -19.84 7.00
C ILE A 79 5.34 -21.16 7.58
N LYS A 80 6.30 -22.05 7.89
CA LYS A 80 6.00 -23.31 8.57
C LYS A 80 5.63 -23.03 10.03
N PRO A 81 4.53 -23.61 10.55
CA PRO A 81 4.17 -23.47 11.95
C PRO A 81 5.29 -23.99 12.87
N TYR A 82 5.56 -23.24 13.94
CA TYR A 82 6.45 -23.67 15.02
C TYR A 82 5.63 -24.23 16.18
N ALA A 83 6.21 -25.13 16.97
CA ALA A 83 5.51 -25.82 18.03
C ALA A 83 4.82 -24.83 18.99
N ARG A 84 3.50 -25.01 19.20
CA ARG A 84 2.62 -24.17 20.03
C ARG A 84 2.42 -22.74 19.55
N SER A 85 3.04 -22.33 18.44
CA SER A 85 2.86 -20.98 17.89
C SER A 85 1.39 -20.72 17.55
N ARG A 86 0.98 -19.47 17.71
CA ARG A 86 -0.35 -18.99 17.36
C ARG A 86 -0.22 -17.70 16.58
N VAL A 87 -1.17 -17.52 15.67
CA VAL A 87 -1.28 -16.32 14.84
C VAL A 87 -2.72 -15.87 14.82
N GLU A 88 -2.92 -14.59 15.07
CA GLU A 88 -4.20 -13.92 15.04
C GLU A 88 -4.10 -12.72 14.12
N VAL A 89 -5.19 -12.46 13.41
CA VAL A 89 -5.33 -11.29 12.56
C VAL A 89 -6.53 -10.54 13.10
N SER A 90 -6.35 -9.25 13.37
CA SER A 90 -7.43 -8.39 13.86
C SER A 90 -8.58 -8.29 12.86
N GLY A 91 -9.71 -7.76 13.33
CA GLY A 91 -10.70 -7.16 12.43
C GLY A 91 -10.08 -6.05 11.56
N LEU A 92 -10.77 -5.69 10.48
CA LEU A 92 -10.36 -4.57 9.63
C LEU A 92 -10.54 -3.26 10.41
N GLN A 93 -9.43 -2.57 10.63
CA GLN A 93 -9.36 -1.28 11.32
C GLN A 93 -9.40 -0.16 10.28
N SER A 94 -9.80 1.04 10.70
CA SER A 94 -9.79 2.23 9.84
C SER A 94 -9.04 3.36 10.54
N THR A 95 -8.34 4.20 9.79
CA THR A 95 -7.80 5.47 10.33
C THR A 95 -8.94 6.40 10.75
N PRO A 96 -8.69 7.41 11.60
CA PRO A 96 -9.71 8.40 11.98
C PRO A 96 -10.34 9.13 10.78
N SER A 97 -9.57 9.33 9.70
CA SER A 97 -10.05 9.90 8.44
C SER A 97 -10.94 8.95 7.62
N GLY A 98 -10.92 7.65 7.93
CA GLY A 98 -11.63 6.61 7.18
C GLY A 98 -10.99 6.24 5.83
N VAL A 99 -9.95 6.97 5.40
CA VAL A 99 -9.32 6.83 4.08
C VAL A 99 -8.54 5.52 3.96
N LEU A 100 -7.84 5.11 5.02
CA LEU A 100 -7.05 3.89 5.04
C LEU A 100 -7.69 2.85 5.93
N ARG A 101 -7.66 1.60 5.47
CA ARG A 101 -8.08 0.45 6.26
C ARG A 101 -6.97 -0.58 6.31
N TYR A 102 -6.77 -1.19 7.47
CA TYR A 102 -5.64 -2.08 7.71
C TYR A 102 -5.98 -3.14 8.73
N ARG A 103 -5.18 -4.20 8.79
CA ARG A 103 -5.22 -5.21 9.84
C ARG A 103 -3.90 -5.27 10.59
N THR A 104 -3.98 -5.88 11.76
CA THR A 104 -2.82 -6.18 12.59
C THR A 104 -2.66 -7.69 12.69
N ILE A 105 -1.47 -8.20 12.39
CA ILE A 105 -1.12 -9.61 12.55
C ILE A 105 -0.28 -9.75 13.82
N THR A 106 -0.75 -10.57 14.75
CA THR A 106 -0.01 -10.87 15.98
C THR A 106 0.42 -12.33 15.94
N VAL A 107 1.73 -12.55 16.11
CA VAL A 107 2.34 -13.88 16.22
C VAL A 107 2.89 -14.04 17.61
N TRP A 108 2.60 -15.17 18.25
CA TRP A 108 3.11 -15.43 19.58
C TRP A 108 3.29 -16.91 19.87
N ILE A 109 4.10 -17.18 20.89
CA ILE A 109 4.24 -18.48 21.53
C ILE A 109 3.65 -18.34 22.94
N PRO A 110 2.63 -19.11 23.31
CA PRO A 110 2.04 -19.04 24.65
C PRO A 110 3.00 -19.62 25.69
N LYS A 111 2.94 -19.09 26.92
CA LYS A 111 3.62 -19.70 28.07
C LYS A 111 3.07 -21.12 28.30
N PRO A 112 3.90 -22.10 28.69
CA PRO A 112 3.46 -23.48 28.90
C PRO A 112 2.31 -23.63 29.89
N THR A 113 2.25 -22.76 30.89
CA THR A 113 1.28 -22.77 31.99
C THR A 113 0.08 -21.85 31.75
N ALA A 114 0.06 -21.09 30.66
CA ALA A 114 -1.04 -20.18 30.39
C ALA A 114 -2.29 -20.96 29.97
N ARG A 115 -3.41 -20.75 30.68
CA ARG A 115 -4.73 -21.02 30.11
C ARG A 115 -4.90 -20.09 28.92
N THR A 116 -4.73 -20.63 27.72
CA THR A 116 -4.94 -19.84 26.50
C THR A 116 -6.44 -19.59 26.36
N GLY A 117 -6.87 -18.35 26.59
CA GLY A 117 -8.21 -17.90 26.19
C GLY A 117 -8.41 -17.97 24.67
N THR A 118 -9.52 -17.43 24.17
CA THR A 118 -9.88 -17.47 22.74
C THR A 118 -9.01 -16.57 21.84
N GLY A 119 -8.24 -15.63 22.41
CA GLY A 119 -7.42 -14.67 21.65
C GLY A 119 -6.06 -14.36 22.28
N PHE A 120 -5.31 -13.48 21.62
CA PHE A 120 -4.00 -13.00 22.06
C PHE A 120 -4.05 -12.25 23.39
N SER A 121 -3.05 -12.51 24.25
CA SER A 121 -2.80 -11.75 25.48
C SER A 121 -1.29 -11.64 25.69
N PRO A 122 -0.72 -10.42 25.81
CA PRO A 122 0.70 -10.23 26.11
C PRO A 122 1.15 -10.95 27.39
N ALA A 123 0.29 -10.95 28.44
CA ALA A 123 0.60 -11.58 29.71
C ALA A 123 0.75 -13.11 29.60
N ALA A 124 0.02 -13.73 28.67
CA ALA A 124 0.03 -15.16 28.40
C ALA A 124 1.09 -15.59 27.37
N ALA A 125 1.80 -14.64 26.74
CA ALA A 125 2.82 -14.92 25.73
C ALA A 125 4.21 -15.07 26.36
N GLN A 126 4.94 -16.10 25.94
CA GLN A 126 6.38 -16.28 26.20
C GLN A 126 7.21 -15.34 25.32
N ALA A 127 6.82 -15.25 24.05
CA ALA A 127 7.35 -14.32 23.06
C ALA A 127 6.23 -13.92 22.11
N TYR A 128 6.22 -12.66 21.67
CA TYR A 128 5.25 -12.17 20.69
C TYR A 128 5.84 -11.05 19.84
N ALA A 129 5.28 -10.86 18.65
CA ALA A 129 5.54 -9.73 17.79
C ALA A 129 4.27 -9.39 17.00
N THR A 130 4.15 -8.11 16.69
CA THR A 130 2.98 -7.55 16.02
C THR A 130 3.41 -6.85 14.74
N VAL A 131 2.66 -7.09 13.67
CA VAL A 131 2.82 -6.45 12.37
C VAL A 131 1.56 -5.64 12.11
N SER A 132 1.67 -4.32 12.21
CA SER A 132 0.59 -3.41 11.82
C SER A 132 0.66 -3.12 10.33
N GLY A 133 -0.48 -3.19 9.64
CA GLY A 133 -0.63 -2.76 8.26
C GLY A 133 -0.64 -1.24 8.07
N LEU A 134 -0.89 -0.46 9.12
CA LEU A 134 -1.04 1.00 8.99
C LEU A 134 0.16 1.68 8.30
N PRO A 135 1.43 1.42 8.68
CA PRO A 135 2.57 2.02 7.99
C PRO A 135 2.71 1.57 6.52
N ILE A 136 2.23 0.36 6.20
CA ILE A 136 2.22 -0.15 4.82
C ILE A 136 1.23 0.67 4.00
N GLU A 137 0.00 0.84 4.49
CA GLU A 137 -1.03 1.59 3.79
C GLU A 137 -0.71 3.09 3.67
N GLN A 138 -0.07 3.68 4.68
CA GLN A 138 0.45 5.05 4.59
C GLN A 138 1.52 5.18 3.50
N GLY A 139 2.40 4.19 3.36
CA GLY A 139 3.40 4.16 2.29
C GLY A 139 2.76 4.06 0.89
N MET A 140 1.67 3.30 0.76
CA MET A 140 0.90 3.14 -0.47
C MET A 140 0.16 4.44 -0.83
N GLU A 141 -0.41 5.14 0.15
CA GLU A 141 -1.01 6.47 -0.03
C GLU A 141 0.03 7.49 -0.52
N ALA A 142 1.18 7.58 0.17
CA ALA A 142 2.25 8.49 -0.22
C ALA A 142 2.84 8.16 -1.61
N HIS A 143 2.85 6.89 -2.01
CA HIS A 143 3.23 6.51 -3.37
C HIS A 143 2.17 6.90 -4.40
N SER A 144 0.89 6.83 -4.04
CA SER A 144 -0.22 7.26 -4.91
C SER A 144 -0.21 8.77 -5.14
N TRP A 145 0.02 9.57 -4.09
CA TRP A 145 0.23 11.02 -4.22
C TRP A 145 1.39 11.35 -5.17
N ARG A 146 2.55 10.73 -4.96
CA ARG A 146 3.70 10.92 -5.85
C ARG A 146 3.39 10.56 -7.31
N ARG A 147 2.53 9.58 -7.57
CA ARG A 147 2.12 9.24 -8.95
C ARG A 147 1.23 10.32 -9.55
N LEU A 148 0.29 10.89 -8.78
CA LEU A 148 -0.51 12.03 -9.21
C LEU A 148 0.38 13.24 -9.50
N GLU A 149 1.27 13.60 -8.58
CA GLU A 149 2.21 14.72 -8.71
C GLU A 149 3.09 14.57 -9.96
N ASN A 150 3.68 13.39 -10.17
CA ASN A 150 4.49 13.14 -11.36
C ASN A 150 3.69 13.25 -12.67
N LEU A 151 2.42 12.83 -12.67
CA LEU A 151 1.56 12.98 -13.84
C LEU A 151 1.17 14.44 -14.06
N ALA A 152 0.81 15.17 -13.00
CA ALA A 152 0.52 16.60 -13.08
C ALA A 152 1.71 17.36 -13.66
N THR A 153 2.90 17.21 -13.09
CA THR A 153 4.11 17.86 -13.60
C THR A 153 4.40 17.51 -15.07
N ARG A 154 4.15 16.26 -15.50
CA ARG A 154 4.31 15.87 -16.91
C ARG A 154 3.29 16.55 -17.81
N LEU A 155 2.04 16.68 -17.35
CA LEU A 155 0.99 17.40 -18.07
C LEU A 155 1.35 18.87 -18.20
N GLU A 156 1.75 19.53 -17.12
CA GLU A 156 2.17 20.95 -17.12
C GLU A 156 3.37 21.21 -18.05
N GLN A 157 4.39 20.34 -18.00
CA GLN A 157 5.53 20.42 -18.92
C GLN A 157 5.12 20.21 -20.37
N TRP A 158 4.21 19.28 -20.60
CA TRP A 158 3.71 18.98 -21.92
C TRP A 158 2.84 20.12 -22.46
N SER A 159 1.98 20.76 -21.65
CA SER A 159 1.15 21.87 -22.12
C SER A 159 2.00 23.09 -22.47
N ALA A 160 3.00 23.40 -21.64
CA ALA A 160 4.01 24.41 -21.98
C ALA A 160 4.76 24.09 -23.28
N SER A 161 5.07 22.81 -23.50
CA SER A 161 5.73 22.37 -24.73
C SER A 161 4.80 22.47 -25.94
N ALA A 162 3.52 22.13 -25.78
CA ALA A 162 2.51 22.22 -26.81
C ALA A 162 2.27 23.67 -27.23
N GLU A 163 2.22 24.60 -26.27
CA GLU A 163 2.18 26.04 -26.53
C GLU A 163 3.44 26.56 -27.24
N ALA A 164 4.62 26.09 -26.82
CA ALA A 164 5.88 26.50 -27.42
C ALA A 164 6.10 25.97 -28.85
N VAL A 165 5.36 24.94 -29.29
CA VAL A 165 5.40 24.44 -30.67
C VAL A 165 4.17 24.82 -31.49
N ASP A 166 3.10 25.25 -30.83
CA ASP A 166 1.98 25.89 -31.50
C ASP A 166 2.47 27.19 -32.13
N GLY A 167 2.41 27.29 -33.45
CA GLY A 167 3.01 28.39 -34.21
C GLY A 167 2.44 29.77 -33.87
N THR A 168 1.41 29.84 -33.03
CA THR A 168 0.80 31.08 -32.53
C THR A 168 1.19 31.43 -31.09
N HIS A 169 1.79 30.50 -30.34
CA HIS A 169 2.13 30.65 -28.91
C HIS A 169 0.99 31.26 -28.09
N ASN A 170 -0.25 30.82 -28.36
CA ASN A 170 -1.42 31.47 -27.82
C ASN A 170 -1.75 30.94 -26.42
N THR A 171 -1.47 31.75 -25.41
CA THR A 171 -1.77 31.48 -24.00
C THR A 171 -3.26 31.47 -23.65
N LEU A 172 -4.13 31.93 -24.56
CA LEU A 172 -5.58 31.90 -24.41
C LEU A 172 -6.19 30.58 -24.89
N LEU A 173 -5.39 29.67 -25.44
CA LEU A 173 -5.83 28.33 -25.79
C LEU A 173 -5.61 27.36 -24.63
N ASP A 174 -6.58 26.46 -24.46
CA ASP A 174 -6.50 25.38 -23.49
C ASP A 174 -5.75 24.19 -24.11
N TYR A 175 -4.49 23.99 -23.72
CA TYR A 175 -3.72 22.85 -24.20
C TYR A 175 -4.08 21.56 -23.47
N PHE A 176 -4.79 21.63 -22.36
CA PHE A 176 -5.34 20.46 -21.67
C PHE A 176 -6.67 19.97 -22.25
N GLU A 177 -7.20 20.62 -23.28
CA GLU A 177 -8.46 20.22 -23.91
C GLU A 177 -8.28 19.96 -25.42
N PRO A 178 -8.93 18.91 -25.99
CA PRO A 178 -8.94 18.73 -27.44
C PRO A 178 -9.90 19.70 -28.14
N PRO A 179 -9.68 20.00 -29.44
CA PRO A 179 -10.62 20.81 -30.21
C PRO A 179 -12.02 20.20 -30.25
N GLY A 180 -13.07 21.03 -30.16
CA GLY A 180 -14.47 20.58 -30.19
C GLY A 180 -15.00 20.10 -28.84
N CYS A 181 -14.32 20.41 -27.75
CA CYS A 181 -14.67 20.07 -26.39
C CYS A 181 -14.89 21.34 -25.55
N GLY A 182 -15.68 21.23 -24.47
CA GLY A 182 -15.86 22.33 -23.53
C GLY A 182 -16.41 23.60 -24.18
N VAL A 183 -15.64 24.68 -24.11
CA VAL A 183 -15.97 26.00 -24.69
C VAL A 183 -15.30 26.24 -26.05
N ASP A 184 -14.83 25.17 -26.72
CA ASP A 184 -14.21 25.17 -28.05
C ASP A 184 -12.92 26.01 -28.16
N ASN A 185 -12.18 26.19 -27.05
CA ASN A 185 -10.85 26.82 -27.02
C ASN A 185 -9.69 25.80 -26.90
N GLY A 186 -10.00 24.49 -26.95
CA GLY A 186 -9.01 23.43 -26.91
C GLY A 186 -8.07 23.42 -28.12
N ALA A 187 -6.78 23.17 -27.90
CA ALA A 187 -5.74 23.25 -28.94
C ALA A 187 -5.22 21.89 -29.42
N VAL A 188 -5.36 20.82 -28.63
CA VAL A 188 -4.53 19.62 -28.84
C VAL A 188 -5.30 18.46 -29.47
N PRO A 189 -5.02 18.12 -30.75
CA PRO A 189 -5.58 16.92 -31.36
C PRO A 189 -4.94 15.64 -30.74
N GLY A 190 -5.76 14.66 -30.38
CA GLY A 190 -5.32 13.35 -29.86
C GLY A 190 -5.57 13.14 -28.36
N LEU A 191 -5.92 14.19 -27.62
CA LEU A 191 -6.52 14.08 -26.29
C LEU A 191 -8.01 13.73 -26.41
N THR A 192 -8.54 12.94 -25.49
CA THR A 192 -9.99 12.65 -25.44
C THR A 192 -10.71 13.64 -24.54
N CYS A 193 -11.92 14.04 -24.93
CA CYS A 193 -12.83 14.81 -24.08
C CYS A 193 -13.15 14.07 -22.78
N ALA A 194 -12.87 14.68 -21.63
CA ALA A 194 -13.21 14.15 -20.31
C ALA A 194 -14.10 15.13 -19.54
N ALA A 195 -15.34 15.29 -20.02
CA ALA A 195 -16.42 16.00 -19.33
C ALA A 195 -16.83 15.34 -18.01
N ASN A 196 -16.47 14.07 -17.81
CA ASN A 196 -16.54 13.38 -16.53
C ASN A 196 -15.20 12.69 -16.25
N TRP A 197 -15.00 12.23 -15.02
CA TRP A 197 -13.83 11.45 -14.63
C TRP A 197 -13.61 10.24 -15.55
N THR A 198 -12.59 10.35 -16.40
CA THR A 198 -12.23 9.39 -17.43
C THR A 198 -10.89 8.77 -17.08
N ASN A 199 -10.70 7.46 -17.29
CA ASN A 199 -9.42 6.84 -16.96
C ASN A 199 -8.29 7.45 -17.79
N ALA A 200 -7.15 7.75 -17.17
CA ALA A 200 -5.97 8.26 -17.87
C ALA A 200 -5.47 7.34 -19.00
N SER A 201 -5.75 6.03 -18.92
CA SER A 201 -5.48 5.06 -20.01
C SER A 201 -6.28 5.30 -21.29
N ASP A 202 -7.39 6.04 -21.18
CA ASP A 202 -8.33 6.31 -22.27
C ASP A 202 -8.16 7.72 -22.83
N MET A 203 -7.34 8.56 -22.20
CA MET A 203 -7.15 9.96 -22.58
C MET A 203 -6.25 10.17 -23.80
N GLY A 204 -5.50 9.14 -24.23
CA GLY A 204 -4.47 9.32 -25.26
C GLY A 204 -3.11 9.76 -24.68
N PHE A 205 -2.83 9.51 -23.39
CA PHE A 205 -1.52 9.81 -22.78
C PHE A 205 -0.36 8.89 -23.21
N GLY A 206 -0.65 7.87 -24.03
CA GLY A 206 0.30 6.83 -24.45
C GLY A 206 1.49 7.32 -25.29
N LEU A 207 2.20 6.38 -25.91
CA LEU A 207 3.33 6.67 -26.80
C LEU A 207 2.83 7.21 -28.15
N ILE A 208 3.52 8.21 -28.71
CA ILE A 208 3.15 8.97 -29.93
C ILE A 208 2.81 8.07 -31.16
N ASN A 209 3.16 6.77 -31.14
CA ASN A 209 2.88 5.81 -32.21
C ASN A 209 2.17 4.53 -31.73
N ASP A 210 1.35 4.60 -30.68
CA ASP A 210 0.54 3.45 -30.25
C ASP A 210 -0.54 3.13 -31.30
N SER A 211 -0.21 2.20 -32.19
CA SER A 211 -1.10 1.71 -33.26
C SER A 211 -2.45 1.15 -32.77
N SER A 212 -2.59 0.83 -31.47
CA SER A 212 -3.87 0.41 -30.88
C SER A 212 -4.86 1.55 -30.65
N LYS A 213 -4.41 2.81 -30.78
CA LYS A 213 -5.21 4.02 -30.54
C LYS A 213 -5.50 4.83 -31.81
N GLY A 214 -5.09 4.35 -32.99
CA GLY A 214 -5.32 4.99 -34.28
C GLY A 214 -4.26 6.05 -34.66
N PRO A 215 -4.23 6.52 -35.92
CA PRO A 215 -3.26 7.53 -36.36
C PRO A 215 -3.58 8.92 -35.79
N GLY A 216 -2.65 9.45 -34.99
CA GLY A 216 -2.70 10.78 -34.38
C GLY A 216 -3.49 10.82 -33.06
N ALA A 217 -2.92 11.14 -31.91
CA ALA A 217 -1.54 11.35 -31.52
C ALA A 217 -1.55 11.14 -29.99
N ALA A 218 -0.93 10.07 -29.49
CA ALA A 218 -0.81 9.98 -28.06
C ALA A 218 0.18 11.07 -27.59
N MET A 219 -0.09 11.74 -26.47
CA MET A 219 0.67 12.91 -26.00
C MET A 219 2.15 12.62 -25.69
N GLY A 220 2.57 11.36 -25.71
CA GLY A 220 3.97 10.98 -25.48
C GLY A 220 4.39 11.09 -24.02
N LEU A 221 3.44 11.14 -23.07
CA LEU A 221 3.70 11.23 -21.62
C LEU A 221 4.36 9.95 -21.05
N GLY A 222 4.55 8.93 -21.89
CA GLY A 222 5.16 7.64 -21.59
C GLY A 222 4.12 6.57 -21.28
N GLY A 223 4.36 5.33 -21.71
CA GLY A 223 3.51 4.18 -21.38
C GLY A 223 3.70 3.72 -19.93
N GLY A 224 3.21 4.51 -18.98
CA GLY A 224 3.20 4.15 -17.56
C GLY A 224 1.90 3.46 -17.17
N PRO A 225 1.88 2.61 -16.13
CA PRO A 225 0.63 2.17 -15.56
C PRO A 225 -0.04 3.38 -14.89
N TRP A 226 -1.14 3.87 -15.49
CA TRP A 226 -1.94 5.00 -14.99
C TRP A 226 -2.82 4.58 -13.82
N VAL A 227 -2.18 4.10 -12.76
CA VAL A 227 -2.84 3.50 -11.59
C VAL A 227 -2.18 3.96 -10.31
N ASN A 228 -2.92 3.94 -9.21
CA ASN A 228 -2.42 4.18 -7.87
C ASN A 228 -1.58 3.00 -7.34
N ALA A 229 -1.07 3.12 -6.11
CA ALA A 229 -0.23 2.07 -5.52
C ALA A 229 -0.96 0.72 -5.35
N TRP A 230 -2.28 0.73 -5.20
CA TRP A 230 -3.13 -0.45 -5.11
C TRP A 230 -3.63 -0.97 -6.46
N GLY A 231 -3.26 -0.34 -7.59
CA GLY A 231 -3.69 -0.74 -8.93
C GLY A 231 -5.05 -0.19 -9.36
N GLY A 232 -5.68 0.70 -8.58
CA GLY A 232 -6.88 1.43 -9.02
C GLY A 232 -6.52 2.51 -10.05
N ALA A 233 -7.40 2.78 -11.01
CA ALA A 233 -7.14 3.73 -12.09
C ALA A 233 -6.94 5.17 -11.57
N ILE A 234 -5.98 5.86 -12.16
CA ILE A 234 -5.94 7.32 -12.13
C ILE A 234 -6.95 7.81 -13.18
N ARG A 235 -7.83 8.71 -12.78
CA ARG A 235 -8.84 9.33 -13.63
C ARG A 235 -8.51 10.80 -13.79
N VAL A 236 -8.96 11.37 -14.90
CA VAL A 236 -8.77 12.78 -15.20
C VAL A 236 -10.07 13.39 -15.69
N CYS A 237 -10.13 14.71 -15.63
CA CYS A 237 -11.15 15.49 -16.30
C CYS A 237 -10.53 16.83 -16.70
N ASN A 238 -10.83 17.22 -17.93
CA ASN A 238 -10.29 18.42 -18.57
C ASN A 238 -11.38 19.39 -19.04
N THR A 239 -12.64 19.07 -18.76
CA THR A 239 -13.77 19.97 -18.98
C THR A 239 -14.55 20.08 -17.67
N PRO A 240 -15.00 21.29 -17.26
CA PRO A 240 -15.78 21.48 -16.06
C PRO A 240 -17.08 20.68 -16.09
N SER A 241 -17.43 20.10 -14.96
CA SER A 241 -18.69 19.41 -14.74
C SER A 241 -19.11 19.46 -13.28
N SER A 242 -20.29 18.92 -12.97
CA SER A 242 -20.73 18.82 -11.56
C SER A 242 -19.81 17.92 -10.72
N ALA A 243 -18.99 17.07 -11.35
CA ALA A 243 -18.06 16.16 -10.69
C ALA A 243 -16.60 16.65 -10.67
N CYS A 244 -16.28 17.65 -11.50
CA CYS A 244 -14.91 18.12 -11.75
C CYS A 244 -14.86 19.64 -11.95
N SER A 245 -13.92 20.31 -11.29
CA SER A 245 -13.77 21.77 -11.35
C SER A 245 -12.60 22.20 -12.25
N ALA A 246 -12.39 21.50 -13.38
CA ALA A 246 -11.43 21.92 -14.39
C ALA A 246 -11.76 23.34 -14.87
N VAL A 247 -10.74 24.15 -15.11
CA VAL A 247 -10.89 25.53 -15.60
C VAL A 247 -10.60 25.50 -17.09
N ASP A 248 -11.64 25.70 -17.91
CA ASP A 248 -11.58 25.72 -19.38
C ASP A 248 -11.94 27.10 -19.97
N GLN A 249 -12.53 28.01 -19.18
CA GLN A 249 -13.09 29.27 -19.70
C GLN A 249 -12.07 30.41 -19.81
N ALA A 250 -11.04 30.40 -18.97
CA ALA A 250 -10.01 31.43 -18.94
C ALA A 250 -8.72 30.90 -18.30
N PRO A 251 -7.54 31.41 -18.71
CA PRO A 251 -6.29 31.08 -18.05
C PRO A 251 -6.29 31.45 -16.54
N PRO A 252 -5.60 30.68 -15.69
CA PRO A 252 -4.83 29.48 -16.04
C PRO A 252 -5.75 28.27 -16.22
N PHE A 253 -5.63 27.61 -17.37
CA PHE A 253 -6.39 26.39 -17.66
C PHE A 253 -5.93 25.24 -16.78
N SER A 254 -6.82 24.32 -16.44
CA SER A 254 -6.48 23.21 -15.56
C SER A 254 -7.13 21.89 -15.95
N MET A 255 -6.37 20.81 -15.72
CA MET A 255 -6.87 19.44 -15.77
C MET A 255 -6.81 18.86 -14.36
N TRP A 256 -7.91 18.25 -13.91
CA TRP A 256 -7.91 17.55 -12.64
C TRP A 256 -7.54 16.09 -12.81
N LEU A 257 -6.79 15.59 -11.83
CA LEU A 257 -6.41 14.20 -11.66
C LEU A 257 -7.02 13.68 -10.35
N GLU A 258 -7.48 12.44 -10.35
CA GLU A 258 -7.89 11.79 -9.13
C GLU A 258 -7.59 10.29 -9.10
N THR A 259 -7.54 9.75 -7.89
CA THR A 259 -7.61 8.31 -7.65
C THR A 259 -8.33 8.03 -6.33
N THR A 260 -8.93 6.85 -6.21
CA THR A 260 -9.59 6.39 -4.98
C THR A 260 -8.78 5.30 -4.29
N THR A 261 -8.92 5.20 -2.96
CA THR A 261 -8.40 4.04 -2.24
C THR A 261 -9.31 2.83 -2.49
N PRO A 262 -8.82 1.59 -2.25
CA PRO A 262 -9.60 0.37 -2.46
C PRO A 262 -10.90 0.29 -1.64
N TRP A 263 -11.01 1.12 -0.61
CA TRP A 263 -12.14 1.12 0.31
C TRP A 263 -13.12 2.27 0.05
N GLY A 264 -12.89 3.06 -0.99
CA GLY A 264 -13.67 4.27 -1.31
C GLY A 264 -13.34 5.44 -0.39
N GLY A 265 -14.31 6.33 -0.20
CA GLY A 265 -14.13 7.58 0.55
C GLY A 265 -13.71 8.73 -0.35
N THR A 266 -13.18 9.80 0.27
CA THR A 266 -12.73 10.99 -0.47
C THR A 266 -11.56 10.63 -1.38
N PRO A 267 -11.66 10.87 -2.70
CA PRO A 267 -10.56 10.63 -3.62
C PRO A 267 -9.37 11.53 -3.30
N LEU A 268 -8.17 11.03 -3.60
CA LEU A 268 -6.98 11.86 -3.72
C LEU A 268 -7.12 12.66 -5.00
N LYS A 269 -7.11 13.99 -4.90
CA LYS A 269 -7.32 14.92 -6.02
C LYS A 269 -6.17 15.90 -6.12
N LEU A 270 -5.75 16.17 -7.35
CA LEU A 270 -4.70 17.12 -7.69
C LEU A 270 -5.04 17.77 -9.02
N ASP A 271 -4.83 19.07 -9.17
CA ASP A 271 -4.91 19.77 -10.44
C ASP A 271 -3.52 19.92 -11.08
N ALA A 272 -3.47 19.77 -12.40
CA ALA A 272 -2.37 20.18 -13.25
C ALA A 272 -2.74 21.52 -13.87
N ILE A 273 -1.85 22.51 -13.79
CA ILE A 273 -2.14 23.89 -14.21
C ILE A 273 -1.30 24.25 -15.42
N GLN A 274 -1.93 24.78 -16.48
CA GLN A 274 -1.19 25.30 -17.61
C GLN A 274 -0.38 26.52 -17.13
N PRO A 275 0.96 26.46 -17.19
CA PRO A 275 1.78 27.53 -16.65
C PRO A 275 1.55 28.79 -17.48
N PHE A 276 1.58 29.96 -16.82
CA PHE A 276 1.64 31.22 -17.55
C PHE A 276 2.97 31.31 -18.28
N SER A 277 2.96 31.50 -19.60
CA SER A 277 4.17 31.93 -20.30
C SER A 277 4.50 33.36 -19.84
N GLY A 278 5.71 33.57 -19.31
CA GLY A 278 6.22 34.90 -18.96
C GLY A 278 6.74 35.69 -20.15
#